data_AF-A0AAU5RVW1-F1
#
_entry.id   AF-A0AAU5RVW1-F1
#
_cell.length_a   1.000
_cell.length_b   1.000
_cell.length_c   1.000
_cell.angle_alpha   90.00
_cell.angle_beta   90.00
_cell.angle_gamma   90.00
#
_symmetry.space_group_name_H-M   'P 1'
#
loop_
_entity.id
_entity.type
_entity.pdbx_description
1 polymer ?
#
loop_
_entity_poly.entity_id
_entity_poly.type
_entity_poly.pdbx_seq_one_letter_code
_entity_poly.pdbx_strand_id
1 'polypeptide(L)' 'MAALPAGHPLAGAGRVRLADLAVAPADVHERVERDIGEHGVEGLAQLLALIGLGRTTTVLPRSVAAR' A
#
# COMPACT_ATOMS: atom_id res chain seq x y z
N MET A 1 2.58 2.35 -7.38
CA MET A 1 3.68 1.58 -6.74
C MET A 1 3.08 0.89 -5.53
N ALA A 2 3.41 -0.38 -5.28
CA ALA A 2 2.98 -1.04 -4.05
C ALA A 2 3.89 -0.59 -2.90
N ALA A 3 3.31 -0.24 -1.75
CA ALA A 3 4.03 0.04 -0.52
C ALA A 3 3.77 -1.11 0.46
N LEU A 4 4.85 -1.81 0.81
CA LEU A 4 4.81 -3.08 1.53
C LEU A 4 5.72 -3.00 2.76
N PRO A 5 5.37 -3.68 3.85
CA PRO A 5 6.27 -3.88 4.99
C PRO A 5 7.57 -4.57 4.54
N ALA A 6 8.69 -4.28 5.20
CA ALA A 6 9.99 -4.86 4.86
C ALA A 6 10.02 -6.40 4.93
N GLY A 7 9.23 -6.99 5.82
CA GLY A 7 9.07 -8.45 5.95
C GLY A 7 8.07 -9.07 4.96
N HIS A 8 7.42 -8.27 4.11
CA HIS A 8 6.45 -8.79 3.15
C HIS A 8 7.18 -9.63 2.08
N PRO A 9 6.65 -10.81 1.67
CA PRO A 9 7.31 -11.68 0.69
C PRO A 9 7.66 -10.98 -0.64
N LEU A 10 6.87 -9.98 -1.02
CA LEU A 10 7.04 -9.19 -2.24
C LEU A 10 7.88 -7.91 -2.06
N ALA A 11 8.41 -7.62 -0.87
CA ALA A 11 9.14 -6.37 -0.58
C ALA A 11 10.43 -6.20 -1.41
N GLY A 12 11.07 -7.31 -1.80
CA GLY A 12 12.24 -7.31 -2.69
C GLY A 12 11.92 -7.40 -4.18
N ALA A 13 10.64 -7.51 -4.56
CA ALA A 13 10.26 -7.65 -5.96
C ALA A 13 10.36 -6.30 -6.68
N GLY A 14 11.19 -6.22 -7.73
CA GLY A 14 11.37 -4.98 -8.50
C GLY A 14 10.10 -4.47 -9.19
N ARG A 15 9.11 -5.35 -9.40
CA ARG A 15 7.74 -5.00 -9.81
C ARG A 15 6.76 -5.96 -9.14
N VAL A 16 5.63 -5.42 -8.70
CA VAL A 16 4.50 -6.15 -8.11
C VAL A 16 3.27 -5.94 -8.97
N ARG A 17 2.56 -7.01 -9.33
CA ARG A 17 1.29 -6.93 -10.07
C ARG A 17 0.13 -6.83 -9.09
N LEU A 18 -0.98 -6.24 -9.53
CA LEU A 18 -2.20 -6.18 -8.71
C LEU A 18 -2.73 -7.57 -8.36
N ALA A 19 -2.59 -8.54 -9.28
CA ALA A 19 -2.95 -9.93 -9.03
C ALA A 19 -2.14 -10.56 -7.88
N ASP A 20 -0.88 -10.18 -7.70
CA ASP A 20 -0.03 -10.67 -6.60
C ASP A 20 -0.49 -10.11 -5.24
N LEU A 21 -1.24 -9.00 -5.25
CA LEU A 21 -1.86 -8.39 -4.08
C LEU A 21 -3.33 -8.83 -3.88
N ALA A 22 -3.83 -9.73 -4.74
CA ALA A 22 -5.24 -10.11 -4.81
C ALA A 22 -6.20 -8.91 -4.94
N VAL A 23 -5.79 -7.87 -5.69
CA VAL A 23 -6.60 -6.68 -5.97
C VAL A 23 -6.97 -6.65 -7.45
N ALA A 24 -8.26 -6.51 -7.76
CA ALA A 24 -8.69 -6.29 -9.14
C ALA A 24 -8.38 -4.85 -9.56
N PRO A 25 -8.09 -4.58 -10.86
CA PRO A 25 -7.79 -3.23 -11.33
C PRO A 25 -8.86 -2.18 -11.01
N ALA A 26 -10.14 -2.56 -11.05
CA ALA A 26 -11.27 -1.67 -10.74
C ALA A 26 -11.33 -1.29 -9.25
N ASP A 27 -10.82 -2.17 -8.37
CA ASP A 27 -10.99 -2.07 -6.92
C ASP A 27 -9.82 -1.35 -6.24
N VAL A 28 -8.79 -0.93 -7.00
CA VAL A 28 -7.59 -0.30 -6.44
C VAL A 28 -7.94 0.94 -5.63
N HIS A 29 -8.83 1.77 -6.14
CA HIS A 29 -9.24 2.99 -5.44
C HIS A 29 -10.00 2.66 -4.15
N GLU A 30 -11.02 1.80 -4.24
CA GLU A 30 -11.81 1.37 -3.08
C GLU A 30 -10.95 0.70 -2.01
N ARG A 31 -9.97 -0.12 -2.43
CA ARG A 31 -9.01 -0.74 -1.52
C ARG A 31 -8.23 0.29 -0.73
N VAL A 32 -7.70 1.32 -1.40
CA VAL A 32 -6.92 2.38 -0.75
C VAL A 32 -7.79 3.17 0.22
N GLU A 33 -9.00 3.56 -0.19
CA GLU A 33 -9.93 4.28 0.69
C GLU A 33 -10.32 3.44 1.91
N ARG A 34 -10.53 2.14 1.73
CA ARG A 34 -10.78 1.22 2.84
C ARG A 34 -9.60 1.12 3.79
N ASP A 35 -8.38 0.93 3.29
CA ASP A 35 -7.18 0.81 4.12
C ASP A 35 -6.92 2.12 4.92
N ILE A 36 -7.22 3.28 4.33
CA ILE A 36 -7.16 4.59 5.02
C ILE A 36 -8.27 4.69 6.07
N GLY A 37 -9.50 4.32 5.72
CA GLY A 37 -10.67 4.40 6.60
C GLY A 37 -10.61 3.45 7.80
N GLU A 38 -10.24 2.18 7.59
CA GLU A 38 -10.14 1.15 8.63
C GLU A 38 -9.12 1.52 9.72
N HIS A 39 -8.08 2.27 9.34
CA HIS A 39 -7.02 2.67 10.26
C HIS A 39 -7.15 4.12 10.75
N GLY A 40 -8.19 4.85 10.34
CA GLY A 40 -8.39 6.26 10.71
C GLY A 40 -7.19 7.13 10.35
N VAL A 41 -6.61 6.90 9.17
CA VAL A 41 -5.37 7.56 8.76
C VAL A 41 -5.66 8.99 8.32
N GLU A 42 -5.07 9.97 9.00
CA GLU A 42 -5.29 11.39 8.70
C GLU A 42 -4.23 11.96 7.73
N GLY A 43 -3.24 11.15 7.33
CA GLY A 43 -2.25 11.58 6.36
C GLY A 43 -1.20 10.54 5.97
N LEU A 44 -0.44 10.87 4.93
CA LEU A 44 0.54 9.97 4.31
C LEU A 44 1.62 9.47 5.30
N ALA A 45 2.12 10.33 6.19
CA ALA A 45 3.16 9.93 7.15
C ALA A 45 2.67 8.83 8.10
N GLN A 46 1.41 8.93 8.55
CA GLN A 46 0.78 7.91 9.39
C GLN A 46 0.54 6.62 8.61
N LEU A 47 0.10 6.71 7.33
CA LEU A 47 -0.03 5.55 6.45
C LEU A 47 1.30 4.79 6.31
N LEU A 48 2.39 5.51 6.04
CA LEU A 48 3.72 4.93 5.89
C LEU A 48 4.21 4.29 7.19
N ALA A 49 3.92 4.89 8.34
CA ALA A 49 4.25 4.30 9.64
C ALA A 49 3.53 2.96 9.86
N LEU A 50 2.24 2.87 9.52
CA LEU A 50 1.47 1.62 9.63
C LEU A 50 2.02 0.52 8.71
N ILE A 51 2.44 0.88 7.50
CA ILE A 51 3.11 -0.05 6.57
C ILE A 51 4.44 -0.52 7.16
N GLY A 52 5.25 0.40 7.70
CA GLY A 52 6.52 0.07 8.36
C GLY A 52 6.34 -0.89 9.55
N LEU A 53 5.23 -0.78 10.28
CA LEU A 53 4.85 -1.67 11.38
C LEU A 53 4.26 -3.01 10.94
N GLY A 54 4.11 -3.26 9.63
CA GLY A 54 3.50 -4.50 9.13
C GLY A 54 1.99 -4.56 9.31
N ARG A 55 1.33 -3.44 9.60
CA ARG A 55 -0.12 -3.41 9.85
C ARG A 55 -0.97 -3.36 8.59
N THR A 56 -0.41 -2.84 7.50
CA THR A 56 -1.12 -2.71 6.24
C THR A 56 -0.18 -2.74 5.03
N THR A 57 -0.75 -2.92 3.85
CA THR A 57 -0.11 -2.86 2.52
C THR A 57 -1.00 -2.01 1.63
N THR A 58 -0.46 -1.08 0.86
CA THR A 58 -1.28 -0.19 0.03
C THR A 58 -0.66 0.11 -1.34
N VAL A 59 -1.41 0.77 -2.21
CA VAL A 59 -0.92 1.24 -3.52
C VAL A 59 -0.82 2.76 -3.50
N LEU A 60 0.37 3.28 -3.79
CA LEU A 60 0.64 4.72 -3.85
C LEU A 60 0.82 5.21 -5.30
N PRO A 61 0.37 6.43 -5.63
CA PRO A 61 0.74 7.11 -6.86
C PRO A 61 2.27 7.18 -7.00
N ARG A 62 2.78 7.05 -8.23
CA ARG A 62 4.24 7.07 -8.49
C ARG A 62 4.87 8.40 -8.05
N SER A 63 4.15 9.51 -8.19
CA SER A 63 4.58 10.85 -7.76
C SER A 63 4.75 10.98 -6.25
N VAL A 64 4.11 10.12 -5.46
CA VAL A 64 4.22 10.09 -3.99
C VAL A 64 5.34 9.14 -3.57
N ALA A 65 5.44 7.98 -4.21
CA ALA A 65 6.44 6.96 -3.88
C ALA A 65 7.88 7.33 -4.25
N ALA A 66 8.09 8.37 -5.07
CA ALA A 66 9.41 8.83 -5.49
C ALA A 66 9.92 10.04 -4.67
N ARG A 67 9.21 10.44 -3.61
CA ARG A 67 9.58 11.55 -2.73
C ARG A 67 10.24 11.06 -1.47
#